data_AF-A0A6N9ZCE0-F1
#
_entry.id   AF-A0A6N9ZCE0-F1
#
_cell.length_a   1.000
_cell.length_b   1.000
_cell.length_c   1.000
_cell.angle_alpha   90.00
_cell.angle_beta   90.00
_cell.angle_gamma   90.00
#
_symmetry.space_group_name_H-M   'P 1'
#
loop_
_entity.id
_entity.type
_entity.pdbx_description
1 polymer ?
#
loop_
_entity_poly.entity_id
_entity_poly.type
_entity_poly.pdbx_seq_one_letter_code
_entity_poly.pdbx_strand_id
1 'polypeptide(L)'
;MDWAALKSKRVRAAYDAETRDLYVKFPGSAPVKHADVPPHVYQNLLETDDPHFYYKYYIAPCRVSQAHRQPVSVASYAVKLVLLLAACSLLMATGLDPDHGGTFEESELRSN
;
A
#
# COMPACT_ATOMS: atom_id res chain seq x y z
N MET A 1 5.52 -14.17 -22.10
CA MET A 1 5.94 -15.11 -21.05
C MET A 1 4.92 -16.23 -21.00
N ASP A 2 5.36 -17.49 -21.02
CA ASP A 2 4.47 -18.64 -21.07
C ASP A 2 4.39 -19.36 -19.72
N TRP A 3 3.20 -19.84 -19.40
CA TRP A 3 2.94 -20.59 -18.17
C TRP A 3 3.23 -22.07 -18.36
N ALA A 4 4.25 -22.57 -17.68
CA ALA A 4 4.56 -24.00 -17.59
C ALA A 4 3.82 -24.65 -16.42
N ALA A 5 3.31 -25.86 -16.62
CA ALA A 5 2.84 -26.71 -15.53
C ALA A 5 4.04 -27.32 -14.81
N LEU A 6 4.06 -27.26 -13.49
CA LEU A 6 5.07 -27.95 -12.69
C LEU A 6 4.72 -29.44 -12.58
N LYS A 7 5.66 -30.29 -12.13
CA LYS A 7 5.42 -31.72 -11.93
C LYS A 7 4.21 -31.99 -11.02
N SER A 8 4.02 -31.16 -10.00
CA SER A 8 2.70 -31.00 -9.37
C SER A 8 1.79 -30.26 -10.35
N LYS A 9 1.03 -31.00 -11.18
CA LYS A 9 0.17 -30.51 -12.28
C LYS A 9 -0.82 -29.39 -11.91
N ARG A 10 -0.97 -29.12 -10.61
CA ARG A 10 -1.84 -28.08 -10.05
C ARG A 10 -1.14 -26.72 -9.88
N VAL A 11 0.19 -26.70 -9.88
CA VAL A 11 1.01 -25.48 -9.75
C VAL A 11 1.55 -25.10 -11.13
N ARG A 12 1.57 -23.80 -11.43
CA ARG A 12 2.14 -23.27 -12.67
C ARG A 12 3.18 -22.20 -12.38
N ALA A 13 4.17 -22.09 -13.25
CA ALA A 13 5.17 -21.03 -13.19
C ALA A 13 5.41 -20.41 -14.57
N ALA A 14 5.68 -19.11 -14.60
CA ALA A 14 6.12 -18.39 -15.79
C ALA A 14 7.36 -17.57 -15.44
N TYR A 15 8.35 -17.55 -16.34
CA TYR A 15 9.60 -16.84 -16.14
C TYR A 15 9.85 -15.87 -17.29
N ASP A 16 10.31 -14.66 -16.93
CA ASP A 16 10.83 -13.68 -17.86
C ASP A 16 12.35 -13.65 -17.78
N ALA A 17 13.03 -14.02 -18.86
CA ALA A 17 14.48 -14.00 -18.89
C ALA A 17 15.06 -12.57 -18.95
N GLU A 18 14.33 -11.61 -19.50
CA GLU A 18 14.80 -10.22 -19.64
C GLU A 18 14.78 -9.51 -18.28
N THR A 19 13.67 -9.63 -17.55
CA THR A 19 13.49 -8.98 -16.24
C THR A 19 13.87 -9.86 -15.05
N ARG A 20 14.10 -11.17 -15.27
CA ARG A 20 14.32 -12.19 -14.24
C ARG A 20 13.13 -12.32 -13.28
N ASP A 21 11.95 -11.94 -13.73
CA ASP A 21 10.72 -12.08 -12.97
C ASP A 21 10.20 -13.53 -13.05
N LEU A 22 9.97 -14.13 -11.89
CA LEU A 22 9.29 -15.40 -11.75
C LEU A 22 7.87 -15.18 -11.21
N TYR A 23 6.88 -15.73 -11.90
CA TYR A 23 5.50 -15.80 -11.44
C TYR A 23 5.15 -17.24 -11.08
N VAL A 24 4.62 -17.45 -9.88
CA VAL A 24 4.17 -18.78 -9.41
C VAL A 24 2.69 -18.71 -9.05
N LYS A 25 1.90 -19.67 -9.55
CA LYS A 25 0.46 -19.77 -9.28
C LYS A 25 0.14 -21.12 -8.64
N PHE A 26 -0.28 -21.07 -7.38
CA PHE A 26 -0.86 -22.22 -6.68
C PHE A 26 -2.39 -22.29 -6.89
N PRO A 27 -3.00 -23.48 -6.78
CA PRO A 27 -4.44 -23.63 -6.83
C PRO A 27 -5.16 -22.72 -5.84
N GLY A 28 -6.23 -22.06 -6.28
CA GLY A 28 -7.05 -21.20 -5.42
C GLY A 28 -6.37 -19.89 -5.00
N SER A 29 -5.19 -19.57 -5.52
CA SER A 29 -4.45 -18.34 -5.20
C SER A 29 -4.21 -17.47 -6.43
N ALA A 30 -4.04 -16.17 -6.19
CA ALA A 30 -3.52 -15.26 -7.20
C ALA A 30 -2.04 -15.59 -7.51
N PRO A 31 -1.57 -15.35 -8.75
CA PRO A 31 -0.14 -15.42 -9.07
C PRO A 31 0.71 -14.55 -8.14
N VAL A 32 1.83 -15.09 -7.66
CA VAL A 32 2.81 -14.36 -6.85
C VAL A 32 4.05 -14.10 -7.70
N LYS A 33 4.45 -12.83 -7.77
CA LYS A 33 5.66 -12.37 -8.44
C LYS A 33 6.87 -12.44 -7.50
N HIS A 34 8.01 -12.85 -8.02
CA HIS A 34 9.34 -12.77 -7.39
C HIS A 34 10.29 -12.14 -8.40
N ALA A 35 10.98 -11.07 -8.01
CA ALA A 35 11.95 -10.41 -8.88
C ALA A 35 13.35 -11.00 -8.67
N ASP A 36 14.25 -10.72 -9.61
CA ASP A 36 15.68 -11.08 -9.53
C ASP A 36 15.94 -12.59 -9.32
N VAL A 37 15.03 -13.45 -9.83
CA VAL A 37 15.19 -14.91 -9.70
C VAL A 37 16.20 -15.41 -10.73
N PRO A 38 17.29 -16.07 -10.31
CA PRO A 38 18.26 -16.62 -11.26
C PRO A 38 17.65 -17.70 -12.18
N PRO A 39 18.07 -17.81 -13.45
CA PRO A 39 17.53 -18.80 -14.38
C PRO A 39 17.57 -20.25 -13.87
N HIS A 40 18.65 -20.66 -13.18
CA HIS A 40 18.78 -22.00 -12.63
C HIS A 40 17.75 -22.31 -11.53
N VAL A 41 17.27 -21.30 -10.80
CA VAL A 41 16.22 -21.49 -9.78
C VAL A 41 14.89 -21.83 -10.44
N TYR A 42 14.58 -21.19 -11.58
CA TYR A 42 13.40 -21.53 -12.38
C TYR A 42 13.52 -22.93 -12.98
N GLN A 43 14.68 -23.29 -13.52
CA GLN A 43 14.94 -24.62 -14.06
C GLN A 43 14.73 -25.72 -12.99
N ASN A 44 15.33 -25.55 -11.82
CA ASN A 44 15.15 -26.46 -10.69
C ASN A 44 13.67 -26.57 -10.24
N LEU A 45 12.90 -25.48 -10.31
CA LEU A 45 11.47 -25.50 -10.01
C LEU A 45 10.65 -26.32 -11.02
N LEU A 46 11.07 -26.36 -12.30
CA LEU A 46 10.45 -27.21 -13.31
C LEU A 46 10.80 -28.69 -13.10
N GLU A 47 12.03 -28.95 -12.68
CA GLU A 47 12.60 -30.31 -12.60
C GLU A 47 12.31 -31.02 -11.27
N THR A 48 12.08 -30.29 -10.18
CA THR A 48 11.83 -30.86 -8.85
C THR A 48 10.56 -31.70 -8.77
N ASP A 49 10.65 -32.85 -8.09
CA ASP A 49 9.50 -33.73 -7.83
C ASP A 49 8.54 -33.16 -6.78
N ASP A 50 9.02 -32.26 -5.91
CA ASP A 50 8.19 -31.52 -4.95
C ASP A 50 8.31 -30.00 -5.16
N PRO A 51 7.51 -29.43 -6.08
CA PRO A 51 7.47 -27.99 -6.30
C PRO A 51 7.03 -27.20 -5.09
N HIS A 52 6.24 -27.79 -4.19
CA HIS A 52 5.71 -27.07 -3.03
C HIS A 52 6.79 -26.89 -1.96
N PHE A 53 7.57 -27.94 -1.70
CA PHE A 53 8.76 -27.89 -0.85
C PHE A 53 9.80 -26.94 -1.43
N TYR A 54 10.13 -27.10 -2.72
CA TYR A 54 11.15 -26.27 -3.37
C TYR A 54 10.77 -24.78 -3.32
N TYR A 55 9.52 -24.45 -3.67
CA TYR A 55 9.01 -23.09 -3.57
C TYR A 55 9.13 -22.54 -2.14
N LYS A 56 8.69 -23.30 -1.13
CA LYS A 56 8.64 -22.84 0.26
C LYS A 56 10.03 -22.45 0.80
N TYR A 57 11.08 -23.18 0.43
CA TYR A 57 12.41 -22.99 1.01
C TYR A 57 13.38 -22.19 0.13
N TYR A 58 13.23 -22.22 -1.20
CA TYR A 58 14.20 -21.59 -2.11
C TYR A 58 13.66 -20.36 -2.85
N ILE A 59 12.35 -20.14 -2.87
CA ILE A 59 11.73 -19.06 -3.66
C ILE A 59 10.93 -18.11 -2.77
N ALA A 60 10.04 -18.64 -1.93
CA ALA A 60 9.18 -17.83 -1.08
C ALA A 60 9.94 -16.87 -0.13
N PRO A 61 11.12 -17.21 0.42
CA PRO A 61 11.91 -16.25 1.20
C PRO A 61 12.44 -15.08 0.37
N CYS A 62 12.64 -15.28 -0.95
CA CYS A 62 13.06 -14.27 -1.91
C CYS A 62 11.91 -13.36 -2.37
N ARG A 63 10.75 -13.44 -1.69
CA ARG A 63 9.65 -12.51 -1.93
C ARG A 63 10.14 -11.09 -1.68
N VAL A 64 10.43 -10.39 -2.76
CA VAL A 64 10.46 -8.93 -2.73
C VAL A 64 9.06 -8.54 -2.31
N SER A 65 8.93 -7.92 -1.13
CA SER A 65 7.69 -7.29 -0.74
C SER A 65 7.28 -6.44 -1.93
N GLN A 66 6.17 -6.81 -2.57
CA GLN A 66 5.41 -5.84 -3.34
C GLN A 66 4.96 -4.85 -2.29
N ALA A 67 5.85 -3.91 -1.92
CA ALA A 67 5.45 -2.66 -1.33
C ALA A 67 4.41 -2.17 -2.31
N HIS A 68 3.17 -2.38 -1.90
CA HIS A 68 1.99 -2.17 -2.69
C HIS A 68 2.15 -0.74 -3.16
N ARG A 69 2.59 -0.55 -4.41
CA ARG A 69 2.45 0.72 -5.10
C ARG A 69 0.96 0.81 -5.38
N GLN A 70 0.17 0.93 -4.31
CA GLN A 70 -1.08 1.64 -4.36
C GLN A 70 -0.71 2.95 -5.02
N PRO A 71 -1.25 3.25 -6.21
CA PRO A 71 -1.12 4.59 -6.73
C PRO A 71 -1.61 5.48 -5.59
N VAL A 72 -0.71 6.32 -5.07
CA VAL A 72 -1.08 7.26 -4.02
C VAL A 72 -2.19 8.09 -4.63
N SER A 73 -3.43 7.81 -4.23
CA SER A 73 -4.60 8.40 -4.86
C SER A 73 -4.59 9.87 -4.49
N VAL A 74 -4.15 10.70 -5.43
CA VAL A 74 -4.12 12.16 -5.28
C VAL A 74 -5.52 12.68 -4.92
N ALA A 75 -6.56 12.03 -5.45
CA ALA A 75 -7.95 12.31 -5.09
C ALA A 75 -8.26 12.04 -3.60
N SER A 76 -7.76 10.94 -3.03
CA SER A 76 -7.95 10.65 -1.60
C SER A 76 -7.27 11.69 -0.71
N TYR A 77 -6.07 12.13 -1.07
CA TYR A 77 -5.37 13.19 -0.35
C TYR A 77 -6.07 14.55 -0.47
N ALA A 78 -6.54 14.89 -1.67
CA ALA A 78 -7.28 16.13 -1.91
C ALA A 78 -8.56 16.19 -1.07
N VAL A 79 -9.34 15.10 -1.01
CA VAL A 79 -10.56 15.03 -0.19
C VAL A 79 -10.23 15.17 1.30
N LYS A 80 -9.18 14.50 1.79
CA LYS A 80 -8.73 14.64 3.19
C LYS A 80 -8.32 16.07 3.52
N LEU A 81 -7.62 16.75 2.61
CA LEU A 81 -7.20 18.13 2.79
C LEU A 81 -8.40 19.07 2.85
N VAL A 82 -9.38 18.91 1.95
CA VAL A 82 -10.62 19.72 1.94
C VAL A 82 -11.40 19.55 3.24
N LEU A 83 -11.54 18.32 3.74
CA LEU A 83 -12.18 18.04 5.02
C LEU A 83 -11.44 18.70 6.19
N LEU A 84 -10.11 18.64 6.19
CA LEU A 84 -9.30 19.26 7.23
C LEU A 84 -9.45 20.79 7.22
N LEU A 85 -9.40 21.41 6.04
CA LEU A 85 -9.61 22.85 5.88
C LEU A 85 -11.01 23.27 6.30
N ALA A 86 -12.05 22.51 5.94
CA ALA A 86 -13.42 22.78 6.36
C ALA A 86 -13.58 22.71 7.90
N ALA A 87 -12.98 21.72 8.55
CA ALA A 87 -12.99 21.58 10.00
C ALA A 87 -12.24 22.75 10.69
N CYS A 88 -11.08 23.16 10.17
CA CYS A 88 -10.34 24.31 10.68
C CYS A 88 -11.15 25.61 10.53
N SER A 89 -11.79 25.83 9.38
CA SER A 89 -12.64 27.00 9.15
C SER A 89 -13.85 27.02 10.09
N LEU A 90 -14.46 25.87 10.35
CA LEU A 90 -15.59 25.77 11.28
C LEU A 90 -15.16 26.10 12.71
N LEU A 91 -14.02 25.56 13.17
CA LEU A 91 -13.47 25.86 14.50
C LEU A 91 -13.18 27.35 14.69
N MET A 92 -12.63 28.02 13.68
CA MET A 92 -12.39 29.46 13.71
C MET A 92 -13.70 30.28 13.71
N ALA A 93 -14.70 29.84 12.94
CA ALA A 93 -16.01 30.51 12.89
C ALA A 93 -16.78 30.38 14.22
N THR A 94 -16.69 29.23 14.89
CA THR A 94 -17.32 29.03 16.20
C THR A 94 -16.51 29.60 17.37
N GLY A 95 -15.21 29.84 17.18
CA GLY A 95 -14.36 30.54 18.15
C GLY A 95 -14.50 32.07 18.09
N LEU A 96 -15.22 32.59 17.10
CA LEU A 96 -15.49 34.00 16.87
C LEU A 96 -16.96 34.36 17.16
N ASP A 97 -17.61 33.69 18.11
CA ASP A 97 -18.83 34.22 18.71
C ASP A 97 -18.44 35.36 19.67
N PRO A 98 -18.65 36.65 19.33
CA PRO A 98 -18.28 37.76 20.16
C PRO A 98 -19.48 38.11 21.05
N ASP A 99 -19.91 37.20 21.91
CA ASP A 99 -20.89 37.54 22.95
C ASP A 99 -20.17 37.97 24.23
N HIS A 100 -19.65 39.19 24.21
CA HIS A 100 -19.41 39.97 25.42
C HIS A 100 -19.46 41.46 25.10
N GLY A 101 -20.66 41.95 24.83
CA GLY A 101 -21.00 43.36 25.01
C GLY A 101 -20.96 43.72 26.50
N GLY A 102 -19.75 43.75 27.07
CA GLY A 102 -19.51 44.26 28.41
C GLY A 102 -19.87 45.73 28.44
N THR A 103 -20.86 46.06 29.27
CA THR A 103 -21.19 47.41 29.68
C THR A 103 -19.91 48.15 30.08
N PHE A 104 -19.60 49.23 29.37
CA PHE A 104 -18.60 50.21 29.81
C PHE A 104 -19.07 50.79 31.14
N GLU A 105 -18.44 50.38 32.25
CA GLU A 105 -18.49 51.16 33.49
C GLU A 105 -17.73 52.46 33.26
N GLU A 106 -18.48 53.53 33.06
CA GLU A 106 -18.00 54.90 33.13
C GLU A 106 -17.78 55.23 34.62
N SER A 107 -16.59 54.89 35.12
CA SER A 107 -16.12 55.32 36.42
C SER A 107 -14.71 55.88 36.24
N GLU A 108 -14.59 57.21 36.23
CA GLU A 108 -13.47 58.08 36.62
C GLU A 108 -13.84 59.49 36.07
N LEU A 109 -13.92 60.61 36.78
CA LEU A 109 -13.15 61.13 37.91
C LEU A 109 -13.96 62.25 38.57
N ARG A 110 -14.11 62.17 39.90
CA ARG A 110 -14.49 63.29 40.76
C ARG A 110 -13.32 64.29 40.77
N SER A 111 -13.51 65.48 40.20
CA SER A 111 -12.65 66.64 40.47
C SER A 111 -13.13 67.33 41.74
N ASN A 112 -12.16 67.76 42.56
CA ASN A 112 -12.36 68.57 43.76
C ASN A 112 -13.17 69.83 43.50
#